data_AF-A0A2M7EN20-F1
#
_entry.id   AF-A0A2M7EN20-F1
#
_cell.length_a   1.000
_cell.length_b   1.000
_cell.length_c   1.000
_cell.angle_alpha   90.00
_cell.angle_beta   90.00
_cell.angle_gamma   90.00
#
_symmetry.space_group_name_H-M   'P 1'
#
loop_
_entity.id
_entity.type
_entity.pdbx_description
1 polymer ?
#
loop_
_entity_poly.entity_id
_entity_poly.type
_entity_poly.pdbx_seq_one_letter_code
_entity_poly.pdbx_strand_id
1 'polypeptide(L)'
;MTVPKSDTPDPRFAARVARIEAQRAKACKPAARRRGGGLRYALSLLGAFGVGCLVVVAARYARFHLTGVLPGAVPLQGATLMADMGLAFIAGLMLQQVFRFRRPEHSAARTFGMVVAVFTMHMAVHAAPALFALVFSESWVAQVIRITDPTKIAVF
;
A
#
# COMPACT_ATOMS: atom_id res chain seq x y z
N MET A 1 -73.20 8.55 25.22
CA MET A 1 -72.41 9.48 24.39
C MET A 1 -70.93 9.20 24.65
N THR A 2 -70.25 8.53 23.73
CA THR A 2 -68.82 8.18 23.84
C THR A 2 -67.98 9.28 23.18
N VAL A 3 -67.07 9.87 23.95
CA VAL A 3 -66.18 10.97 23.53
C VAL A 3 -65.16 10.46 22.49
N PRO A 4 -64.89 11.19 21.40
CA PRO A 4 -63.89 10.79 20.41
C PRO A 4 -62.49 10.88 21.02
N LYS A 5 -61.75 9.77 20.93
CA LYS A 5 -60.35 9.64 21.35
C LYS A 5 -59.51 10.60 20.51
N SER A 6 -58.86 11.58 21.14
CA SER A 6 -58.04 12.56 20.45
C SER A 6 -56.85 11.90 19.74
N ASP A 7 -56.76 12.07 18.43
CA ASP A 7 -55.70 11.56 17.54
C ASP A 7 -54.34 12.24 17.72
N THR A 8 -54.13 12.96 18.82
CA THR A 8 -52.84 13.57 19.13
C THR A 8 -51.81 12.50 19.46
N PRO A 9 -50.72 12.36 18.66
CA PRO A 9 -49.66 11.42 18.96
C PRO A 9 -49.08 11.73 20.35
N ASP A 10 -48.83 10.69 21.14
CA ASP A 10 -48.23 10.82 22.47
C ASP A 10 -46.98 11.74 22.39
N PRO A 11 -46.91 12.82 23.20
CA PRO A 11 -45.79 13.76 23.17
C PRO A 11 -44.43 13.07 23.40
N ARG A 12 -44.40 11.95 24.11
CA ARG A 12 -43.19 11.14 24.32
C ARG A 12 -42.76 10.41 23.05
N PHE A 13 -43.72 9.95 22.25
CA PHE A 13 -43.44 9.32 20.96
C PHE A 13 -42.90 10.35 19.97
N ALA A 14 -43.52 11.53 19.88
CA ALA A 14 -43.05 12.63 19.05
C ALA A 14 -41.61 13.05 19.41
N ALA A 15 -41.29 13.16 20.70
CA ALA A 15 -39.94 13.46 21.18
C ALA A 15 -38.90 12.38 20.81
N ARG A 16 -39.29 11.10 20.82
CA ARG A 16 -38.41 9.99 20.42
C ARG A 16 -38.14 9.99 18.92
N VAL A 17 -39.16 10.23 18.10
CA VAL A 17 -39.03 10.32 16.64
C VAL A 17 -38.11 11.50 16.29
N ALA A 18 -38.35 12.68 16.87
CA ALA A 18 -37.50 13.85 16.66
C ALA A 18 -36.03 13.59 17.05
N ARG A 19 -35.79 12.80 18.10
CA ARG A 19 -34.43 12.42 18.51
C ARG A 19 -33.76 11.47 17.51
N ILE A 20 -34.51 10.49 16.99
CA ILE A 20 -34.01 9.54 15.97
C ILE A 20 -33.74 10.28 14.66
N GLU A 21 -34.61 11.19 14.25
CA GLU A 21 -34.43 12.03 13.06
C GLU A 21 -33.24 12.98 13.22
N ALA A 22 -33.08 13.62 14.38
CA ALA A 22 -31.91 14.45 14.66
C ALA A 22 -30.60 13.64 14.67
N GLN A 23 -30.63 12.38 15.15
CA GLN A 23 -29.49 11.48 15.07
C GLN A 23 -29.19 11.05 13.63
N ARG A 24 -30.22 10.75 12.83
CA ARG A 24 -30.06 10.42 11.40
C ARG A 24 -29.55 11.63 10.60
N ALA A 25 -30.04 12.83 10.87
CA ALA A 25 -29.56 14.07 10.26
C ALA A 25 -28.10 14.40 10.65
N LYS A 26 -27.67 14.06 11.88
CA LYS A 26 -26.27 14.16 12.30
C LYS A 26 -25.38 13.09 11.67
N ALA A 27 -25.88 11.86 11.50
CA ALA A 27 -25.18 10.76 10.85
C ALA A 27 -25.04 10.97 9.33
N CYS A 28 -26.01 11.67 8.72
CA CYS A 28 -26.01 12.04 7.30
C CYS A 28 -25.36 13.41 7.05
N LYS A 29 -24.41 13.84 7.89
CA LYS A 29 -23.48 14.88 7.44
C LYS A 29 -22.46 14.18 6.54
N PRO A 30 -22.52 14.35 5.20
CA PRO A 30 -21.48 13.80 4.35
C PRO A 30 -20.17 14.36 4.87
N ALA A 31 -19.23 13.47 5.22
CA ALA A 31 -17.88 13.87 5.60
C ALA A 31 -17.42 14.84 4.51
N ALA A 32 -17.26 16.11 4.86
CA ALA A 32 -16.88 17.13 3.91
C ALA A 32 -15.60 16.64 3.25
N ARG A 33 -15.71 16.11 2.02
CA ARG A 33 -14.56 15.73 1.20
C ARG A 33 -13.79 17.02 1.07
N ARG A 34 -12.76 17.19 1.90
CA ARG A 34 -11.86 18.34 1.84
C ARG A 34 -11.18 18.28 0.46
N ARG A 35 -11.85 18.89 -0.51
CA ARG A 35 -11.39 19.23 -1.85
C ARG A 35 -10.45 20.43 -1.67
N GLY A 36 -9.34 20.20 -0.96
CA GLY A 36 -8.37 21.22 -0.60
C GLY A 36 -6.98 20.72 -0.93
N GLY A 37 -6.49 21.09 -2.12
CA GLY A 37 -5.12 20.83 -2.57
C GLY A 37 -4.94 19.57 -3.42
N GLY A 38 -5.57 19.51 -4.60
CA GLY A 38 -5.44 18.39 -5.54
C GLY A 38 -3.99 18.03 -5.85
N LEU A 39 -3.11 19.04 -6.01
CA LEU A 39 -1.68 18.80 -6.25
C LEU A 39 -0.97 18.17 -5.05
N ARG A 40 -1.19 18.68 -3.82
CA ARG A 40 -0.59 18.09 -2.61
C ARG A 40 -1.09 16.67 -2.37
N TYR A 41 -2.36 16.42 -2.65
CA TYR A 41 -2.94 15.08 -2.57
C TYR A 41 -2.33 14.14 -3.62
N ALA A 42 -2.24 14.56 -4.89
CA ALA A 42 -1.61 13.77 -5.95
C ALA A 42 -0.13 13.48 -5.64
N LEU A 43 0.63 14.48 -5.19
CA LEU A 43 2.02 14.30 -4.75
C LEU A 43 2.13 13.33 -3.58
N SER A 44 1.21 13.39 -2.61
CA SER A 44 1.21 12.45 -1.49
C SER A 44 0.89 11.02 -1.92
N LEU A 45 0.06 10.83 -2.95
CA LEU A 45 -0.27 9.53 -3.51
C LEU A 45 0.91 8.95 -4.30
N LEU A 46 1.58 9.80 -5.09
CA LEU A 46 2.81 9.44 -5.80
C LEU A 46 3.93 9.10 -4.82
N GLY A 47 4.05 9.86 -3.72
CA GLY A 47 4.96 9.56 -2.63
C GLY A 47 4.68 8.19 -2.01
N ALA A 48 3.41 7.87 -1.71
CA ALA A 48 3.04 6.55 -1.19
C ALA A 48 3.38 5.41 -2.16
N PHE A 49 3.15 5.61 -3.46
CA PHE A 49 3.57 4.67 -4.51
C PHE A 49 5.09 4.46 -4.50
N GLY A 50 5.88 5.54 -4.52
CA GLY A 50 7.34 5.47 -4.50
C GLY A 50 7.89 4.81 -3.23
N VAL A 51 7.26 5.07 -2.08
CA VAL A 51 7.55 4.36 -0.82
C VAL A 51 7.32 2.85 -0.99
N GLY A 52 6.23 2.45 -1.65
CA GLY A 52 5.98 1.05 -1.99
C GLY A 52 7.10 0.42 -2.81
N CYS A 53 7.56 1.10 -3.87
CA CYS A 53 8.69 0.62 -4.66
C CYS A 53 9.98 0.52 -3.83
N LEU A 54 10.24 1.51 -2.98
CA LEU A 54 11.42 1.54 -2.13
C LEU A 54 11.45 0.39 -1.12
N VAL A 55 10.29 -0.01 -0.56
CA VAL A 55 10.20 -1.20 0.31
C VAL A 55 10.76 -2.43 -0.38
N VAL A 56 10.40 -2.65 -1.65
CA VAL A 56 10.82 -3.84 -2.40
C VAL A 56 12.31 -3.82 -2.68
N VAL A 57 12.85 -2.68 -3.09
CA VAL A 57 14.30 -2.51 -3.29
C VAL A 57 15.05 -2.73 -1.98
N ALA A 58 14.58 -2.14 -0.88
CA ALA A 58 15.19 -2.31 0.44
C ALA A 58 15.12 -3.76 0.94
N ALA A 59 14.00 -4.45 0.73
CA ALA A 59 13.86 -5.85 1.08
C ALA A 59 14.84 -6.73 0.28
N ARG A 60 14.94 -6.51 -1.04
CA ARG A 60 15.91 -7.21 -1.89
C ARG A 60 17.35 -6.92 -1.48
N TYR A 61 17.65 -5.66 -1.12
CA TYR A 61 18.97 -5.26 -0.63
C TYR A 61 19.32 -5.95 0.68
N ALA A 62 18.40 -5.96 1.64
CA ALA A 62 18.57 -6.62 2.91
C ALA A 62 18.74 -8.13 2.72
N ARG A 63 17.96 -8.78 1.85
CA ARG A 63 18.15 -10.20 1.51
C ARG A 63 19.55 -10.44 0.96
N PHE A 64 19.99 -9.65 -0.02
CA PHE A 64 21.31 -9.80 -0.62
C PHE A 64 22.43 -9.69 0.42
N HIS A 65 22.38 -8.69 1.30
CA HIS A 65 23.41 -8.48 2.32
C HIS A 65 23.34 -9.45 3.51
N LEU A 66 22.15 -9.95 3.87
CA LEU A 66 21.98 -10.88 4.99
C LEU A 66 22.25 -12.34 4.59
N THR A 67 21.97 -12.71 3.35
CA THR A 67 22.05 -14.11 2.89
C THR A 67 23.17 -14.36 1.87
N GLY A 68 23.68 -13.32 1.22
CA GLY A 68 24.65 -13.44 0.11
C GLY A 68 24.07 -14.12 -1.14
N VAL A 69 22.78 -14.43 -1.16
CA VAL A 69 22.16 -15.23 -2.23
C VAL A 69 21.94 -14.37 -3.48
N LEU A 70 22.51 -14.85 -4.60
CA LEU A 70 22.29 -14.30 -5.92
C LEU A 70 20.90 -14.65 -6.46
N PRO A 71 20.28 -13.77 -7.26
CA PRO A 71 18.93 -14.00 -7.79
C PRO A 71 18.92 -15.25 -8.69
N GLY A 72 17.89 -16.08 -8.55
CA GLY A 72 17.79 -17.38 -9.22
C GLY A 72 18.80 -18.46 -8.79
N ALA A 73 19.67 -18.22 -7.79
CA ALA A 73 20.64 -19.23 -7.32
C ALA A 73 20.01 -20.31 -6.42
N VAL A 74 18.82 -20.04 -5.86
CA VAL A 74 18.05 -21.02 -5.09
C VAL A 74 16.73 -21.22 -5.83
N PRO A 75 16.33 -22.47 -6.15
CA PRO A 75 15.00 -22.73 -6.69
C PRO A 75 13.96 -22.15 -5.72
N LEU A 76 12.83 -21.61 -6.22
CA LEU A 76 11.74 -21.09 -5.39
C LEU A 76 11.10 -22.23 -4.57
N GLN A 77 11.81 -22.72 -3.56
CA GLN A 77 11.32 -23.61 -2.53
C GLN A 77 10.64 -22.75 -1.47
N GLY A 78 9.48 -23.19 -0.98
CA GLY A 78 8.58 -22.37 -0.14
C GLY A 78 9.23 -21.64 1.04
N ALA A 79 10.35 -22.14 1.57
CA ALA A 79 11.12 -21.48 2.63
C ALA A 79 11.78 -20.15 2.19
N THR A 80 12.30 -20.05 0.97
CA THR A 80 12.92 -18.81 0.46
C THR A 80 11.88 -17.74 0.14
N LEU A 81 10.68 -18.17 -0.27
CA LEU A 81 9.53 -17.31 -0.54
C LEU A 81 8.92 -16.78 0.77
N MET A 82 8.85 -17.62 1.80
CA MET A 82 8.49 -17.24 3.17
C MET A 82 9.48 -16.24 3.77
N ALA A 83 10.78 -16.43 3.56
CA ALA A 83 11.79 -15.48 4.02
C ALA A 83 11.66 -14.11 3.30
N ASP A 84 11.41 -14.10 1.99
CA ASP A 84 11.13 -12.86 1.25
C ASP A 84 9.86 -12.17 1.73
N MET A 85 8.78 -12.93 1.94
CA MET A 85 7.53 -12.40 2.47
C MET A 85 7.74 -11.82 3.86
N GLY A 86 8.49 -12.50 4.73
CA GLY A 86 8.82 -12.03 6.08
C GLY A 86 9.65 -10.76 6.08
N LEU A 87 10.69 -10.70 5.25
CA LEU A 87 11.55 -9.53 5.14
C LEU A 87 10.81 -8.32 4.53
N ALA A 88 9.99 -8.57 3.50
CA ALA A 88 9.13 -7.56 2.90
C ALA A 88 8.05 -7.08 3.88
N PHE A 89 7.52 -7.96 4.73
CA PHE A 89 6.57 -7.60 5.79
C PHE A 89 7.22 -6.71 6.85
N ILE A 90 8.43 -7.06 7.33
CA ILE A 90 9.18 -6.26 8.31
C ILE A 90 9.54 -4.88 7.72
N ALA A 91 10.05 -4.83 6.48
CA ALA A 91 10.30 -3.57 5.79
C ALA A 91 9.00 -2.77 5.58
N GLY A 92 7.90 -3.46 5.30
CA GLY A 92 6.55 -2.93 5.24
C GLY A 92 6.13 -2.22 6.54
N LEU A 93 6.34 -2.87 7.68
CA LEU A 93 6.03 -2.32 9.00
C LEU A 93 6.92 -1.12 9.34
N MET A 94 8.23 -1.20 9.09
CA MET A 94 9.15 -0.09 9.35
C MET A 94 8.79 1.16 8.56
N LEU A 95 8.52 1.02 7.25
CA LEU A 95 8.13 2.16 6.44
C LEU A 95 6.71 2.66 6.79
N GLN A 96 5.82 1.81 7.34
CA GLN A 96 4.52 2.27 7.84
C GLN A 96 4.68 3.20 9.06
N GLN A 97 5.64 2.91 9.93
CA GLN A 97 5.95 3.76 11.07
C GLN A 97 6.52 5.11 10.63
N VAL A 98 7.39 5.12 9.61
CA VAL A 98 8.00 6.35 9.09
C VAL A 98 6.97 7.26 8.41
N PHE A 99 6.12 6.71 7.54
CA PHE A 99 5.29 7.55 6.66
C PHE A 99 3.87 7.85 7.15
N ARG A 100 3.42 7.29 8.28
CA ARG A 100 2.10 7.53 8.94
C ARG A 100 0.94 7.84 7.98
N PHE A 101 0.81 7.05 6.90
CA PHE A 101 -0.29 7.21 5.95
C PHE A 101 -1.60 6.74 6.59
N ARG A 102 -2.44 7.69 7.01
CA ARG A 102 -3.70 7.41 7.73
C ARG A 102 -4.89 7.09 6.81
N ARG A 103 -4.77 7.35 5.51
CA ARG A 103 -5.87 7.20 4.57
C ARG A 103 -5.75 5.88 3.78
N PRO A 104 -6.87 5.20 3.50
CA PRO A 104 -6.85 3.93 2.79
C PRO A 104 -6.30 4.05 1.37
N GLU A 105 -6.46 5.20 0.71
CA GLU A 105 -5.98 5.40 -0.67
C GLU A 105 -4.45 5.40 -0.75
N HIS A 106 -3.75 5.93 0.25
CA HIS A 106 -2.29 5.87 0.33
C HIS A 106 -1.79 4.45 0.57
N SER A 107 -2.52 3.66 1.36
CA SER A 107 -2.22 2.24 1.56
C SER A 107 -2.33 1.47 0.24
N ALA A 108 -3.41 1.69 -0.50
CA ALA A 108 -3.59 1.07 -1.82
C ALA A 108 -2.49 1.49 -2.81
N ALA A 109 -2.15 2.79 -2.88
CA ALA A 109 -1.09 3.29 -3.75
C ALA A 109 0.27 2.67 -3.41
N ARG A 110 0.57 2.51 -2.11
CA ARG A 110 1.79 1.86 -1.64
C ARG A 110 1.84 0.39 -2.02
N THR A 111 0.78 -0.36 -1.75
CA THR A 111 0.71 -1.79 -2.12
C THR A 111 0.85 -1.95 -3.63
N PHE A 112 0.20 -1.09 -4.41
CA PHE A 112 0.36 -1.08 -5.86
C PHE A 112 1.80 -0.81 -6.29
N GLY A 113 2.48 0.16 -5.67
CA GLY A 113 3.91 0.42 -5.90
C GLY A 113 4.81 -0.75 -5.55
N MET A 114 4.49 -1.50 -4.50
CA MET A 114 5.20 -2.74 -4.17
C MET A 114 5.03 -3.79 -5.27
N VAL A 115 3.79 -4.02 -5.72
CA VAL A 115 3.50 -4.98 -6.79
C VAL A 115 4.26 -4.60 -8.06
N VAL A 116 4.15 -3.35 -8.51
CA VAL A 116 4.88 -2.87 -9.69
C VAL A 116 6.38 -3.12 -9.55
N ALA A 117 6.98 -2.71 -8.44
CA ALA A 117 8.42 -2.89 -8.23
C ALA A 117 8.85 -4.36 -8.20
N VAL A 118 8.06 -5.27 -7.62
CA VAL A 118 8.38 -6.71 -7.62
C VAL A 118 8.53 -7.25 -9.03
N PHE A 119 7.68 -6.78 -9.94
CA PHE A 119 7.53 -7.29 -11.31
C PHE A 119 8.36 -6.55 -12.35
N THR A 120 8.78 -5.30 -12.08
CA THR A 120 9.47 -4.45 -13.06
C THR A 120 10.87 -4.01 -12.62
N MET A 121 11.33 -4.36 -11.42
CA MET A 121 12.65 -3.93 -10.94
C MET A 121 13.79 -4.38 -11.86
N HIS A 122 13.73 -5.58 -12.46
CA HIS A 122 14.78 -6.02 -13.40
C HIS A 122 14.86 -5.10 -14.61
N MET A 123 13.74 -4.56 -15.09
CA MET A 123 13.73 -3.61 -16.20
C MET A 123 14.55 -2.36 -15.86
N ALA A 124 14.45 -1.87 -14.62
CA ALA A 124 15.28 -0.77 -14.13
C ALA A 124 16.76 -1.16 -13.99
N VAL A 125 17.05 -2.40 -13.59
CA VAL A 125 18.41 -2.95 -13.55
C VAL A 125 19.03 -3.00 -14.96
N HIS A 126 18.25 -3.39 -15.98
CA HIS A 126 18.68 -3.38 -17.38
C HIS A 126 18.92 -1.96 -17.91
N ALA A 127 18.09 -0.99 -17.51
CA ALA A 127 18.21 0.39 -17.97
C ALA A 127 19.40 1.14 -17.34
N ALA A 128 19.73 0.84 -16.07
CA ALA A 128 20.80 1.53 -15.33
C ALA A 128 21.67 0.56 -14.51
N PRO A 129 22.37 -0.39 -15.15
CA PRO A 129 23.09 -1.47 -14.46
C PRO A 129 24.18 -0.95 -13.51
N ALA A 130 24.89 0.12 -13.91
CA ALA A 130 25.94 0.72 -13.09
C ALA A 130 25.41 1.26 -11.75
N LEU A 131 24.20 1.86 -11.73
CA LEU A 131 23.60 2.37 -10.49
C LEU A 131 23.27 1.23 -9.53
N PHE A 132 22.72 0.13 -10.05
CA PHE A 132 22.41 -1.03 -9.22
C PHE A 132 23.64 -1.80 -8.79
N ALA A 133 24.73 -1.79 -9.56
CA ALA A 133 25.99 -2.42 -9.19
C ALA A 133 26.61 -1.78 -7.95
N LEU A 134 26.45 -0.46 -7.76
CA LEU A 134 26.90 0.26 -6.56
C LEU A 134 26.16 -0.20 -5.29
N VAL A 135 24.92 -0.66 -5.43
CA VAL A 135 24.04 -1.02 -4.31
C VAL A 135 24.02 -2.53 -4.06
N PHE A 136 24.10 -3.35 -5.11
CA PHE A 136 23.89 -4.80 -5.06
C PHE A 136 25.11 -5.62 -5.51
N SER A 137 26.21 -5.01 -5.93
CA SER A 137 27.37 -5.62 -6.61
C SER A 137 27.18 -5.97 -8.09
N GLU A 138 28.29 -6.04 -8.83
CA GLU A 138 28.32 -6.36 -10.25
C GLU A 138 27.83 -7.79 -10.54
N SER A 139 28.17 -8.76 -9.68
CA SER A 139 27.79 -10.16 -9.87
C SER A 139 26.27 -10.35 -9.74
N TRP A 140 25.63 -9.62 -8.84
CA TRP A 140 24.18 -9.60 -8.70
C TRP A 140 23.51 -9.03 -9.94
N VAL A 141 23.98 -7.89 -10.44
CA VAL A 141 23.42 -7.27 -11.65
C VAL A 141 23.60 -8.17 -12.87
N ALA A 142 24.78 -8.75 -13.06
CA ALA A 142 25.05 -9.69 -14.14
C ALA A 142 24.13 -10.92 -14.08
N GLN A 143 23.85 -11.42 -12.87
CA GLN A 143 22.92 -12.50 -12.65
C GLN A 143 21.49 -12.12 -13.07
N VAL A 144 20.99 -10.96 -12.64
CA VAL A 144 19.65 -10.47 -13.01
C VAL A 144 19.52 -10.32 -14.52
N ILE A 145 20.51 -9.69 -15.16
CA ILE A 145 20.52 -9.50 -16.62
C ILE A 145 20.54 -10.84 -17.34
N ARG A 146 21.27 -11.83 -16.81
CA ARG A 146 21.36 -13.17 -17.42
C ARG A 146 20.04 -13.95 -17.34
N ILE A 147 19.28 -13.81 -16.27
CA ILE A 147 18.08 -14.63 -16.02
C ILE A 147 16.76 -13.91 -16.34
N THR A 148 16.80 -12.61 -16.67
CA THR A 148 15.60 -11.82 -16.95
C THR A 148 15.68 -11.10 -18.30
N ASP A 149 14.53 -10.97 -18.95
CA ASP A 149 14.37 -10.23 -20.20
C ASP A 149 13.81 -8.82 -19.89
N PRO A 150 14.45 -7.73 -20.35
CA PRO A 150 14.00 -6.36 -20.07
C PRO A 150 12.62 -6.02 -20.66
N THR A 151 12.12 -6.81 -21.62
CA THR A 151 10.84 -6.57 -22.28
C THR A 151 9.67 -7.30 -21.61
N LYS A 152 9.95 -8.18 -20.64
CA LYS A 152 8.94 -9.03 -20.00
C LYS A 152 8.76 -8.65 -18.54
N ILE A 153 7.55 -8.85 -18.03
CA ILE A 153 7.27 -8.77 -16.59
C ILE A 153 7.72 -10.09 -15.95
N ALA A 154 8.57 -10.03 -14.93
CA ALA A 154 9.15 -11.21 -14.30
C ALA A 154 9.46 -10.96 -12.82
N VAL A 155 9.52 -12.04 -12.06
CA VAL A 155 10.00 -12.06 -10.66
C VAL A 155 11.28 -12.87 -10.64
N PHE A 156 12.28 -12.40 -9.90
CA PHE A 156 13.63 -12.99 -9.81
C PHE A 156 14.21 -12.84 -8.41
#